data_AF-A0A930WHZ2-F1
#
_entry.id   AF-A0A930WHZ2-F1
#
_cell.length_a   1.000
_cell.length_b   1.000
_cell.length_c   1.000
_cell.angle_alpha   90.00
_cell.angle_beta   90.00
_cell.angle_gamma   90.00
#
_symmetry.space_group_name_H-M   'P 1'
#
loop_
_entity.id
_entity.type
_entity.pdbx_description
1 polymer ?
#
loop_
_entity_poly.entity_id
_entity_poly.type
_entity_poly.pdbx_seq_one_letter_code
_entity_poly.pdbx_strand_id
1 'polypeptide(L)' 'MKVAVLMGSDSDWPILKPAVELLKHFGIEPVVKVASAHRTPSIVRDFVMEADHDKEFAAFIVAAGAAAHLAGVVASYTIK' A
#
# COMPACT_ATOMS: atom_id res chain seq x y z
N MET A 1 13.07 -7.55 4.50
CA MET A 1 12.52 -6.17 4.47
C MET A 1 11.44 -6.13 3.41
N LYS A 2 10.26 -5.65 3.78
CA LYS A 2 9.04 -5.62 2.99
C LYS A 2 8.59 -4.19 2.74
N VAL A 3 7.92 -3.96 1.61
CA VAL A 3 7.20 -2.72 1.30
C VAL A 3 5.77 -3.05 0.98
N ALA A 4 4.83 -2.40 1.67
CA ALA A 4 3.41 -2.54 1.39
C ALA A 4 3.05 -1.66 0.19
N VAL A 5 2.42 -2.22 -0.83
CA VAL A 5 2.00 -1.50 -2.04
C VAL A 5 0.47 -1.56 -2.14
N LEU A 6 -0.20 -0.44 -1.86
CA LEU A 6 -1.66 -0.36 -1.87
C LEU A 6 -2.18 0.41 -3.07
N MET A 7 -3.32 -0.02 -3.58
CA MET A 7 -4.09 0.73 -4.58
C MET A 7 -5.58 0.69 -4.30
N GLY A 8 -6.25 1.78 -4.64
CA GLY A 8 -7.70 1.90 -4.47
C GLY A 8 -8.48 1.02 -5.45
N SER A 9 -7.91 0.72 -6.62
CA SER A 9 -8.52 -0.04 -7.71
C SER A 9 -7.47 -0.87 -8.45
N ASP A 10 -7.85 -2.03 -8.97
CA ASP A 10 -6.99 -2.86 -9.85
C ASP A 10 -6.62 -2.13 -11.15
N SER A 11 -7.44 -1.18 -11.59
CA SER A 11 -7.12 -0.26 -12.69
C SER A 11 -5.84 0.56 -12.48
N ASP A 12 -5.37 0.72 -11.23
CA ASP A 12 -4.12 1.41 -10.91
C ASP A 12 -2.89 0.50 -11.09
N TRP A 13 -3.08 -0.82 -11.25
CA TRP A 13 -2.00 -1.80 -11.34
C TRP A 13 -0.96 -1.50 -12.43
N PRO A 14 -1.34 -1.12 -13.67
CA PRO A 14 -0.36 -0.78 -14.70
C PRO A 14 0.59 0.35 -14.29
N ILE A 15 0.15 1.27 -13.42
CA ILE A 15 0.95 2.40 -12.92
C ILE A 15 1.90 1.96 -11.80
N LEU A 16 1.46 1.05 -10.92
CA LEU A 16 2.27 0.56 -9.80
C LEU A 16 3.23 -0.58 -10.16
N LYS A 17 2.95 -1.32 -11.23
CA LYS A 17 3.76 -2.48 -11.64
C LYS A 17 5.26 -2.16 -11.77
N PRO A 18 5.70 -1.04 -12.39
CA PRO A 18 7.12 -0.70 -12.45
C PRO A 18 7.78 -0.51 -11.07
N ALA A 19 7.06 0.05 -10.10
CA ALA A 19 7.57 0.21 -8.73
C ALA A 19 7.75 -1.16 -8.04
N VAL A 20 6.80 -2.08 -8.23
CA VAL A 20 6.88 -3.45 -7.71
C VAL A 20 8.05 -4.21 -8.33
N GLU A 21 8.27 -4.08 -9.64
CA GLU A 21 9.39 -4.70 -10.34
C GLU A 21 10.73 -4.15 -9.86
N LEU A 22 10.81 -2.83 -9.62
CA LEU A 22 12.00 -2.18 -9.10
C LEU A 22 12.34 -2.65 -7.68
N LEU A 23 11.34 -2.78 -6.79
CA LEU A 23 11.54 -3.34 -5.45
C LEU A 23 12.12 -4.74 -5.51
N LYS A 24 11.55 -5.60 -6.37
CA LYS A 24 12.05 -6.97 -6.58
C LYS A 24 13.48 -6.99 -7.12
N HIS A 25 13.82 -6.08 -8.04
CA HIS A 25 15.17 -5.95 -8.58
C HIS A 25 16.20 -5.66 -7.47
N PHE A 26 15.82 -4.89 -6.46
CA PHE A 26 16.66 -4.61 -5.29
C PHE A 26 16.57 -5.68 -4.19
N GLY A 27 15.84 -6.78 -4.40
CA GLY A 27 15.64 -7.83 -3.39
C GLY A 27 14.74 -7.43 -2.22
N ILE A 28 13.92 -6.38 -2.39
CA ILE A 28 12.92 -5.95 -1.41
C ILE A 28 11.60 -6.64 -1.76
N GLU A 29 10.95 -7.25 -0.78
CA GLU A 29 9.69 -7.96 -0.98
C GLU A 29 8.51 -6.98 -1.03
N PRO A 30 7.80 -6.83 -2.17
CA PRO A 30 6.58 -6.04 -2.23
C PRO A 30 5.36 -6.88 -1.84
N VAL A 31 4.56 -6.39 -0.88
CA VAL A 31 3.26 -6.97 -0.54
C VAL A 31 2.16 -6.10 -1.15
N VAL A 32 1.52 -6.59 -2.22
CA VAL A 32 0.56 -5.82 -3.02
C VAL A 32 -0.87 -6.06 -2.52
N LYS A 33 -1.65 -4.99 -2.32
CA LYS A 33 -3.04 -5.06 -1.86
C LYS A 33 -3.94 -4.08 -2.63
N VAL A 34 -5.07 -4.56 -3.15
CA VAL A 34 -6.17 -3.71 -3.62
C VAL A 34 -7.12 -3.46 -2.46
N ALA A 35 -7.18 -2.22 -1.97
CA ALA A 35 -8.06 -1.79 -0.89
C ALA A 35 -8.39 -0.31 -1.05
N SER A 36 -9.67 0.04 -0.97
CA SER A 36 -10.17 1.38 -1.27
C SER A 36 -10.55 2.12 0.01
N ALA A 37 -10.07 3.35 0.14
CA ALA A 37 -10.43 4.23 1.26
C ALA A 37 -11.95 4.48 1.37
N HIS A 38 -12.69 4.45 0.25
CA HIS A 38 -14.12 4.71 0.24
C HIS A 38 -14.96 3.43 0.18
N ARG A 39 -14.50 2.40 -0.54
CA ARG A 39 -15.29 1.17 -0.76
C ARG A 39 -15.00 0.08 0.26
N THR A 40 -13.76 -0.02 0.74
CA THR A 40 -13.32 -1.05 1.69
C THR A 40 -12.45 -0.47 2.82
N PRO A 41 -12.92 0.57 3.55
CA PRO A 41 -12.11 1.27 4.55
C PRO A 41 -11.62 0.38 5.69
N SER A 42 -12.41 -0.63 6.11
CA SER A 42 -12.00 -1.59 7.12
C SER A 42 -10.79 -2.42 6.68
N ILE A 43 -10.77 -2.86 5.42
CA ILE A 43 -9.64 -3.62 4.86
C ILE A 43 -8.36 -2.76 4.83
N VAL A 44 -8.49 -1.46 4.50
CA VAL A 44 -7.34 -0.53 4.55
C VAL A 44 -6.80 -0.44 5.96
N ARG A 45 -7.66 -0.14 6.95
CA ARG A 45 -7.26 -0.02 8.36
C ARG A 45 -6.59 -1.30 8.85
N ASP A 46 -7.26 -2.44 8.69
CA ASP A 46 -6.81 -3.70 9.29
C ASP A 46 -5.46 -4.13 8.69
N PHE A 47 -5.28 -3.98 7.38
CA PHE A 47 -4.00 -4.26 6.72
C PHE A 47 -2.87 -3.31 7.15
N VAL A 48 -3.14 -2.00 7.26
CA VAL A 48 -2.13 -1.03 7.66
C VAL A 48 -1.70 -1.25 9.11
N MET A 49 -2.65 -1.51 10.02
CA MET A 49 -2.33 -1.82 11.41
C MET A 49 -1.52 -3.12 11.54
N GLU A 50 -1.88 -4.17 10.80
CA GLU A 50 -1.09 -5.41 10.76
C GLU A 50 0.34 -5.16 10.26
N ALA A 51 0.47 -4.42 9.15
CA ALA A 51 1.77 -4.07 8.58
C ALA A 51 2.60 -3.16 9.50
N ASP A 52 1.98 -2.25 10.26
CA ASP A 52 2.64 -1.38 11.25
C ASP A 52 3.26 -2.20 12.40
N HIS A 53 2.58 -3.25 12.85
CA HIS A 53 3.09 -4.14 13.90
C HIS A 53 4.17 -5.11 13.41
N ASP A 54 4.21 -5.45 12.12
CA ASP A 54 5.26 -6.29 11.54
C ASP A 54 6.56 -5.48 11.32
N LYS A 55 7.63 -5.92 12.00
CA LYS A 55 8.96 -5.27 11.94
C LYS A 55 9.64 -5.40 10.57
N GLU A 56 9.18 -6.30 9.70
CA GLU A 56 9.75 -6.49 8.38
C GLU A 56 9.32 -5.40 7.39
N PHE A 57 8.14 -4.79 7.58
CA PHE A 57 7.69 -3.66 6.76
C PHE A 57 8.46 -2.39 7.06
N ALA A 58 8.96 -1.74 6.03
CA ALA A 58 9.75 -0.52 6.13
C ALA A 58 9.09 0.71 5.50
N ALA A 59 8.12 0.53 4.60
CA ALA A 59 7.44 1.65 3.94
C ALA A 59 6.11 1.22 3.31
N PHE A 60 5.27 2.23 3.01
CA PHE A 60 4.05 2.11 2.23
C PHE A 60 4.17 2.90 0.91
N ILE A 61 3.85 2.26 -0.21
CA ILE A 61 3.66 2.90 -1.52
C ILE A 61 2.17 2.83 -1.83
N VAL A 62 1.54 3.97 -2.10
CA VAL A 62 0.08 4.05 -2.23
C VAL A 62 -0.30 4.78 -3.52
N ALA A 63 -1.15 4.14 -4.35
CA ALA A 63 -1.76 4.78 -5.51
C ALA A 63 -3.25 5.06 -5.28
N ALA A 64 -3.69 6.26 -5.65
CA ALA A 64 -5.10 6.64 -5.72
C ALA A 64 -5.29 7.76 -6.75
N GLY A 65 -6.50 7.82 -7.34
CA GLY A 65 -6.91 8.88 -8.28
C GLY A 65 -8.19 9.59 -7.86
N ALA A 66 -8.51 10.70 -8.55
CA ALA A 66 -9.65 11.58 -8.25
C ALA A 66 -9.62 12.12 -6.81
N ALA A 67 -10.59 11.75 -5.96
CA ALA A 67 -10.55 12.04 -4.52
C ALA A 67 -9.52 11.13 -3.84
N ALA A 68 -8.23 11.38 -4.06
CA ALA A 68 -7.10 10.50 -3.78
C ALA A 68 -6.75 10.38 -2.27
N HIS A 69 -7.70 9.94 -1.44
CA HIS A 69 -7.56 9.93 0.02
C HIS A 69 -6.77 8.74 0.57
N LEU A 70 -6.52 7.68 -0.22
CA LEU A 70 -5.96 6.44 0.29
C LEU A 70 -4.61 6.65 1.00
N ALA A 71 -3.71 7.47 0.43
CA ALA A 71 -2.42 7.75 1.04
C ALA A 71 -2.55 8.44 2.41
N GLY A 72 -3.44 9.42 2.54
CA GLY A 72 -3.71 10.10 3.81
C GLY A 72 -4.34 9.18 4.86
N VAL A 73 -5.27 8.31 4.44
CA VAL A 73 -5.88 7.31 5.33
C VAL A 73 -4.84 6.31 5.82
N VAL A 74 -3.98 5.80 4.93
CA VAL A 74 -2.86 4.91 5.31
C VAL A 74 -1.95 5.60 6.33
N ALA A 75 -1.49 6.82 6.04
CA ALA A 75 -0.61 7.59 6.91
C ALA A 75 -1.22 7.89 8.30
N SER A 76 -2.55 7.93 8.43
CA SER A 76 -3.20 8.14 9.73
C SER A 76 -3.17 6.92 10.66
N TYR A 77 -2.84 5.72 10.15
CA TYR A 77 -2.85 4.47 10.92
C TYR A 77 -1.45 3.89 11.20
N THR A 78 -0.38 4.54 10.75
CA THR A 78 0.99 4.01 10.85
C THR A 78 2.01 5.11 11.12
N ILE A 79 3.14 4.74 11.70
CA ILE A 79 4.33 5.61 11.86
C ILE A 79 5.51 5.17 10.99
N LYS A 80 5.33 4.16 10.13
CA LYS A 80 6.34 3.68 9.17
C LYS A 80 6.40 4.53 7.91
#